data_AF-A0A6J5VT11-F1
#
_entry.id   AF-A0A6J5VT11-F1
#
_cell.length_a   1.000
_cell.length_b   1.000
_cell.length_c   1.000
_cell.angle_alpha   90.00
_cell.angle_beta   90.00
_cell.angle_gamma   90.00
#
_symmetry.space_group_name_H-M   'P 1'
#
loop_
_entity.id
_entity.type
_entity.pdbx_description
1 polymer ?
#
loop_
_entity_poly.entity_id
_entity_poly.type
_entity_poly.pdbx_seq_one_letter_code
_entity_poly.pdbx_strand_id
1 'polypeptide(L)'
;MHLNKAIENDDIFNQRQRLIFTDLSTSGSFYLVNPATRESKKLAEMPDYRKGHYSSCVGFGFDHSSSDYKVVMLCLGGGIMFNVYTLKTGSWRMIQR
;
A
#
# COMPACT_ATOMS: atom_id res chain seq x y z
N MET A 1 24.10 0.19 -22.24
CA MET A 1 23.29 -0.29 -21.10
C MET A 1 21.94 0.41 -21.22
N HIS A 2 20.90 -0.26 -21.73
CA HIS A 2 19.57 0.34 -21.88
C HIS A 2 18.79 0.04 -20.60
N LEU A 3 18.67 1.04 -19.72
CA LEU A 3 17.81 0.96 -18.55
C LEU A 3 16.35 1.06 -19.01
N ASN A 4 15.51 0.13 -18.55
CA ASN A 4 14.08 0.12 -18.86
C ASN A 4 13.42 1.37 -18.26
N LYS A 5 12.74 2.17 -19.08
CA LYS A 5 11.94 3.34 -18.65
C LYS A 5 10.96 3.04 -17.50
N ALA A 6 10.50 1.80 -17.36
CA ALA A 6 9.65 1.38 -16.25
C ALA A 6 10.37 1.42 -14.89
N ILE A 7 11.67 1.14 -14.87
CA ILE A 7 12.49 1.13 -13.65
C ILE A 7 12.80 2.56 -13.21
N GLU A 8 13.08 3.47 -14.16
CA GLU A 8 13.30 4.90 -13.86
C GLU A 8 12.08 5.56 -13.20
N ASN A 9 10.86 5.24 -13.66
CA ASN A 9 9.65 5.85 -13.11
C ASN A 9 9.35 5.40 -11.67
N ASP A 10 9.54 4.11 -11.34
CA ASP A 10 9.38 3.64 -9.96
C ASP A 10 10.42 4.28 -9.02
N ASP A 11 11.64 4.53 -9.50
CA ASP A 11 12.70 5.18 -8.72
C ASP A 11 12.38 6.66 -8.44
N ILE A 12 11.86 7.39 -9.45
CA ILE A 12 11.44 8.79 -9.31
C ILE A 12 10.24 8.93 -8.37
N PHE A 13 9.26 8.01 -8.45
CA PHE A 13 8.08 8.01 -7.58
C PHE A 13 8.47 7.92 -6.10
N ASN A 14 9.51 7.14 -5.79
CA ASN A 14 9.99 6.88 -4.43
C ASN A 14 11.05 7.88 -3.92
N GLN A 15 11.72 8.64 -4.81
CA GLN A 15 12.82 9.55 -4.45
C GLN A 15 12.41 10.75 -3.60
N ARG A 16 11.12 11.14 -3.60
CA ARG A 16 10.62 12.28 -2.81
C ARG A 16 9.61 11.75 -1.79
N GLN A 17 9.98 11.84 -0.50
CA GLN A 17 9.27 11.30 0.68
C GLN A 17 7.87 11.91 0.96
N ARG A 18 7.11 12.26 -0.07
CA ARG A 18 5.82 12.95 0.04
C ARG A 18 4.77 12.19 -0.77
N LEU A 19 4.44 11.00 -0.28
CA LEU A 19 3.32 10.21 -0.79
C LEU A 19 2.05 10.49 0.00
N ILE A 20 0.94 10.58 -0.71
CA ILE A 20 -0.40 10.63 -0.13
C ILE A 20 -1.10 9.30 -0.41
N PHE A 21 -1.75 8.76 0.60
CA PHE A 21 -2.58 7.58 0.49
C PHE A 21 -4.05 7.99 0.40
N THR A 22 -4.74 7.51 -0.63
CA THR A 22 -6.16 7.80 -0.84
C THR A 22 -6.93 6.49 -1.04
N ASP A 23 -7.97 6.30 -0.23
CA ASP A 23 -9.00 5.30 -0.48
C ASP A 23 -10.02 5.90 -1.45
N LEU A 24 -10.00 5.42 -2.70
CA LEU A 24 -10.82 5.92 -3.80
C LEU A 24 -11.65 4.78 -4.35
N SER A 25 -12.56 4.17 -3.58
CA SER A 25 -13.76 3.52 -4.14
C SER A 25 -14.63 2.79 -3.13
N THR A 26 -15.90 2.65 -3.48
CA THR A 26 -16.83 1.63 -3.00
C THR A 26 -16.35 0.18 -3.26
N SER A 27 -15.29 -0.03 -4.06
CA SER A 27 -14.69 -1.32 -4.41
C SER A 27 -13.40 -1.66 -3.64
N GLY A 28 -12.93 -0.80 -2.73
CA GLY A 28 -11.77 -1.09 -1.88
C GLY A 28 -10.41 -1.01 -2.59
N SER A 29 -10.31 -0.27 -3.69
CA SER A 29 -9.05 0.03 -4.38
C SER A 29 -8.31 1.18 -3.71
N PHE A 30 -7.03 0.97 -3.42
CA PHE A 30 -6.14 1.97 -2.82
C PHE A 30 -5.17 2.56 -3.82
N TYR A 31 -4.87 3.84 -3.67
CA TYR A 31 -3.91 4.55 -4.51
C TYR A 31 -2.88 5.30 -3.66
N LEU A 32 -1.64 5.28 -4.15
CA LEU A 32 -0.60 6.20 -3.72
C LEU A 32 -0.45 7.29 -4.76
N VAL A 33 -0.39 8.54 -4.32
CA VAL A 33 -0.21 9.71 -5.17
C VAL A 33 1.07 10.41 -4.75
N ASN A 34 1.90 10.77 -5.71
CA ASN A 34 3.02 11.68 -5.52
C ASN A 34 2.60 13.06 -6.07
N PRO A 35 2.20 14.03 -5.23
CA PRO A 35 1.73 15.33 -5.72
C PRO A 35 2.82 16.13 -6.42
N ALA A 36 4.10 15.85 -6.12
CA ALA A 36 5.23 16.56 -6.72
C ALA A 36 5.49 16.12 -8.17
N THR A 37 5.22 14.85 -8.50
CA THR A 37 5.38 14.32 -9.86
C THR A 37 4.05 14.21 -10.61
N ARG A 38 2.92 14.34 -9.90
CA ARG A 38 1.55 14.09 -10.40
C ARG A 38 1.31 12.65 -10.83
N GLU A 39 2.17 11.73 -10.40
CA GLU A 39 2.03 10.32 -10.67
C GLU A 39 1.15 9.67 -9.60
N SER A 40 0.45 8.62 -10.01
CA SER A 40 -0.32 7.77 -9.10
C SER A 40 -0.02 6.31 -9.37
N LYS A 41 -0.07 5.51 -8.30
CA LYS A 41 0.12 4.07 -8.33
C LYS A 41 -1.06 3.39 -7.67
N LYS A 42 -1.81 2.60 -8.44
CA LYS A 42 -2.83 1.69 -7.88
C LYS A 42 -2.11 0.58 -7.11
N LEU A 43 -2.52 0.32 -5.88
CA LEU A 43 -1.99 -0.80 -5.11
C LEU A 43 -2.57 -2.12 -5.62
N ALA A 44 -1.83 -3.21 -5.40
CA ALA A 44 -2.32 -4.54 -5.70
C ALA A 44 -3.64 -4.78 -4.95
N GLU A 45 -4.55 -5.52 -5.56
CA GLU A 45 -5.81 -5.85 -4.91
C GLU A 45 -5.53 -6.68 -3.66
N MET A 46 -6.20 -6.34 -2.56
CA MET A 46 -6.11 -7.15 -1.37
C MET A 46 -6.72 -8.51 -1.67
N PRO A 47 -6.11 -9.62 -1.22
CA PRO A 47 -6.75 -10.92 -1.37
C PRO A 47 -8.12 -10.89 -0.67
N ASP A 48 -9.08 -11.65 -1.18
CA ASP A 48 -10.47 -11.67 -0.71
C ASP A 48 -10.59 -12.33 0.68
N TYR A 49 -10.10 -11.63 1.70
CA TYR A 49 -10.27 -11.98 3.10
C TYR A 49 -11.53 -11.34 3.69
N ARG A 50 -12.31 -10.58 2.90
CA ARG A 50 -13.43 -9.74 3.40
C ARG A 50 -14.69 -10.52 3.76
N LYS A 51 -14.75 -11.84 3.51
CA LYS A 51 -15.91 -12.67 3.89
C LYS A 51 -16.00 -12.81 5.42
N GLY A 52 -16.67 -11.85 6.07
CA GLY A 52 -17.06 -11.93 7.48
C GLY A 52 -16.42 -10.92 8.44
N HIS A 53 -15.69 -9.91 7.96
CA HIS A 53 -15.12 -8.86 8.82
C HIS A 53 -15.94 -7.57 8.74
N TYR A 54 -16.36 -7.07 9.90
CA TYR A 54 -17.34 -5.98 10.01
C TYR A 54 -16.72 -4.60 10.21
N SER A 55 -15.44 -4.53 10.56
CA SER A 55 -14.72 -3.26 10.74
C SER A 55 -13.28 -3.42 10.30
N SER A 56 -12.84 -2.51 9.43
CA SER A 56 -11.43 -2.38 9.07
C SER A 56 -10.94 -0.95 9.25
N CYS A 57 -9.82 -0.80 9.96
CA CYS A 57 -9.08 0.46 9.98
C CYS A 57 -7.93 0.36 8.97
N VAL A 58 -7.65 1.46 8.27
CA VAL A 58 -6.54 1.56 7.32
C VAL A 58 -5.58 2.63 7.80
N GLY A 59 -4.29 2.31 7.86
CA GLY A 59 -3.21 3.22 8.18
C GLY A 59 -2.17 3.21 7.07
N PHE A 60 -1.52 4.35 6.85
CA PHE A 60 -0.43 4.51 5.90
C PHE A 60 0.72 5.25 6.57
N GLY A 61 1.96 4.83 6.32
CA GLY A 61 3.12 5.49 6.88
C GLY A 61 4.45 4.98 6.34
N PHE A 62 5.52 5.70 6.69
CA PHE A 62 6.88 5.29 6.39
C PHE A 62 7.47 4.51 7.57
N ASP A 63 7.90 3.28 7.31
CA ASP A 63 8.63 2.46 8.28
C ASP A 63 10.13 2.69 8.11
N HIS A 64 10.71 3.44 9.04
CA HIS A 64 12.14 3.73 9.05
C HIS A 64 13.02 2.49 9.18
N SER A 65 12.55 1.42 9.85
CA SER A 65 13.36 0.21 10.07
C SER A 65 13.62 -0.56 8.78
N SER A 66 12.65 -0.59 7.87
CA SER A 66 12.78 -1.18 6.54
C SER A 66 13.00 -0.14 5.43
N SER A 67 13.03 1.15 5.77
CA SER A 67 13.05 2.29 4.85
C SER A 67 12.02 2.14 3.72
N ASP A 68 10.77 1.85 4.08
CA ASP A 68 9.70 1.52 3.12
C ASP A 68 8.36 2.15 3.53
N TYR A 69 7.54 2.50 2.56
CA TYR A 69 6.15 2.88 2.80
C TYR A 69 5.28 1.65 2.96
N LYS A 70 4.39 1.69 3.95
CA LYS A 70 3.49 0.58 4.27
C LYS A 70 2.07 1.06 4.39
N VAL A 71 1.15 0.20 3.96
CA VAL A 71 -0.27 0.30 4.27
C VAL A 71 -0.61 -0.84 5.22
N VAL A 72 -1.25 -0.53 6.33
CA VAL A 72 -1.69 -1.51 7.32
C VAL A 72 -3.22 -1.48 7.35
N MET A 73 -3.82 -2.64 7.10
CA MET A 73 -5.24 -2.85 7.34
C MET A 73 -5.41 -3.75 8.54
N LEU A 74 -6.14 -3.26 9.54
CA LEU A 74 -6.63 -4.04 10.66
C LEU A 74 -8.00 -4.61 10.28
N CYS A 75 -8.20 -5.92 10.41
CA CYS A 75 -9.50 -6.57 10.20
C CYS A 75 -10.00 -7.17 11.51
N LEU A 76 -11.21 -6.81 11.92
CA LEU A 76 -11.88 -7.34 13.10
C LEU A 76 -13.00 -8.30 12.69
N GLY A 77 -12.81 -9.59 12.97
CA GLY A 77 -13.82 -10.65 12.82
C GLY A 77 -13.20 -12.01 13.09
N GLY A 78 -13.67 -12.72 14.12
CA GLY A 78 -13.07 -13.99 14.56
C GLY A 78 -11.65 -13.89 15.18
N GLY A 79 -11.03 -12.71 15.18
CA GLY A 79 -9.70 -12.43 15.71
C GLY A 79 -9.18 -11.06 15.24
N ILE A 80 -7.97 -10.70 15.69
CA ILE A 80 -7.22 -9.52 15.21
C ILE A 80 -6.29 -9.97 14.09
N MET A 81 -6.52 -9.48 12.87
CA MET A 81 -5.65 -9.75 11.73
C MET A 81 -5.11 -8.45 11.14
N PHE A 82 -3.84 -8.45 10.75
CA PHE A 82 -3.19 -7.34 10.07
C PHE A 82 -2.81 -7.74 8.65
N ASN A 83 -3.31 -7.00 7.65
CA ASN A 83 -2.82 -7.09 6.28
C ASN A 83 -1.86 -5.92 6.05
N VAL A 84 -0.61 -6.21 5.73
CA VAL A 84 0.43 -5.20 5.52
C VAL A 84 0.85 -5.20 4.06
N TYR A 85 0.64 -4.10 3.37
CA TYR A 85 1.24 -3.84 2.06
C TYR A 85 2.61 -3.22 2.24
N THR A 86 3.58 -3.70 1.47
CA THR A 86 4.93 -3.12 1.41
C THR A 86 5.19 -2.56 0.02
N LEU A 87 5.50 -1.27 -0.08
CA LEU A 87 5.64 -0.60 -1.37
C LEU A 87 6.82 -1.16 -2.17
N LYS A 88 7.94 -1.47 -1.51
CA LYS A 88 9.11 -2.10 -2.15
C LYS A 88 8.81 -3.42 -2.84
N THR A 89 7.98 -4.27 -2.24
CA THR A 89 7.65 -5.59 -2.83
C THR A 89 6.38 -5.55 -3.68
N GLY A 90 5.61 -4.47 -3.58
CA GLY A 90 4.34 -4.32 -4.27
C GLY A 90 3.26 -5.31 -3.83
N SER A 91 3.38 -5.93 -2.66
CA SER A 91 2.56 -7.07 -2.24
C SER A 91 1.98 -6.93 -0.83
N TRP A 92 0.83 -7.60 -0.61
CA TRP A 92 0.21 -7.76 0.70
C TRP A 92 0.75 -8.99 1.42
N ARG A 93 0.96 -8.88 2.73
CA ARG A 93 1.21 -10.02 3.62
C ARG A 93 0.27 -9.99 4.81
N MET A 94 -0.30 -11.13 5.16
CA MET A 94 -1.07 -11.29 6.38
C MET A 94 -0.14 -11.57 7.55
N ILE A 95 -0.40 -10.92 8.68
CA ILE A 95 0.28 -11.17 9.95
C ILE A 95 -0.81 -11.42 11.00
N GLN A 96 -0.76 -12.59 11.61
CA GLN A 96 -1.60 -12.95 12.75
C GLN A 96 -0.78 -12.81 14.02
N ARG A 97 -1.41 -12.31 15.08
CA ARG A 97 -0.78 -12.23 16.41
C ARG A 97 -1.07 -13.48 17.22
#